data_AF-A0A9D3WEW5-F1
#
_entry.id   AF-A0A9D3WEW5-F1
#
_cell.length_a   1.000
_cell.length_b   1.000
_cell.length_c   1.000
_cell.angle_alpha   90.00
_cell.angle_beta   90.00
_cell.angle_gamma   90.00
#
_symmetry.space_group_name_H-M   'P 1'
#
loop_
_entity.id
_entity.type
_entity.pdbx_description
1 polymer ?
#
loop_
_entity_poly.entity_id
_entity_poly.type
_entity_poly.pdbx_seq_one_letter_code
_entity_poly.pdbx_strand_id
1 'polypeptide(L)'
;MGESTRMIDVEKLMSYSDDLVEVLKDKRDINNLTQCFQHFNDLRSHCDADSNEVHRLLREYEEKIEACKKKTEQAKLEVADGAEMEYLQKEYQEELEKERGLEEELRAVSNEIIELERQRVSIEERKKNLRKYEQDKLKEQRKLSMYASITNIIPDLEDQSRISGHIVDRDKKVIKKFEFDTSKMTAFDACDSLWKMINSR
;
A
#
# COMPACT_ATOMS: atom_id res chain seq x y z
N MET A 1 8.49 48.32 86.45
CA MET A 1 8.46 49.51 85.59
C MET A 1 7.07 50.11 85.77
N GLY A 2 6.99 51.30 86.37
CA GLY A 2 5.80 51.82 87.05
C GLY A 2 4.57 52.00 86.18
N GLU A 3 3.43 51.57 86.71
CA GLU A 3 2.11 51.95 86.22
C GLU A 3 1.92 53.45 86.47
N SER A 4 1.99 54.25 85.41
CA SER A 4 1.58 55.65 85.48
C SER A 4 0.05 55.69 85.59
N THR A 5 -0.46 55.82 86.81
CA THR A 5 -1.85 56.21 87.05
C THR A 5 -2.06 57.56 86.38
N ARG A 6 -2.62 57.56 85.16
CA ARG A 6 -3.06 58.78 84.48
C ARG A 6 -4.20 59.33 85.34
N MET A 7 -3.91 60.25 86.25
CA MET A 7 -4.95 61.04 86.89
C MET A 7 -5.67 61.79 85.78
N ILE A 8 -6.90 61.36 85.50
CA ILE A 8 -7.79 62.06 84.58
C ILE A 8 -8.07 63.41 85.24
N ASP A 9 -7.71 64.48 84.55
CA ASP A 9 -8.04 65.84 84.95
C ASP A 9 -9.56 65.98 85.02
N VAL A 10 -10.07 65.98 86.25
CA VAL A 10 -11.51 65.90 86.54
C VAL A 10 -12.21 67.16 86.06
N GLU A 11 -11.57 68.34 86.12
CA GLU A 11 -12.13 69.59 85.61
C GLU A 11 -12.30 69.53 84.09
N LYS A 12 -11.30 68.99 83.40
CA LYS A 12 -11.37 68.83 81.95
C LYS A 12 -12.38 67.76 81.52
N LEU A 13 -12.52 66.70 82.31
CA LEU A 13 -13.57 65.69 82.12
C LEU A 13 -14.97 66.30 82.35
N MET A 14 -15.13 67.11 83.40
CA MET A 14 -16.38 67.82 83.67
C MET A 14 -16.71 68.81 82.55
N SER A 15 -15.74 69.59 82.07
CA SER A 15 -15.97 70.52 80.95
C SER A 15 -16.41 69.78 79.69
N TYR A 16 -15.78 68.66 79.35
CA TYR A 16 -16.22 67.83 78.22
C TYR A 16 -17.60 67.20 78.44
N SER A 17 -17.96 66.89 79.68
CA SER A 17 -19.30 66.40 80.01
C SER A 17 -20.36 67.49 79.87
N ASP A 18 -20.03 68.72 80.27
CA ASP A 18 -20.91 69.88 80.14
C ASP A 18 -21.11 70.26 78.67
N ASP A 19 -20.04 70.27 77.87
CA ASP A 19 -20.10 70.46 76.42
C ASP A 19 -20.99 69.39 75.76
N LEU A 20 -20.87 68.13 76.20
CA LEU A 20 -21.68 67.02 75.67
C LEU A 20 -23.17 67.16 76.05
N VAL A 21 -23.45 67.61 77.27
CA VAL A 21 -24.82 67.90 77.73
C VAL A 21 -25.42 69.07 76.95
N GLU A 22 -24.62 70.10 76.64
CA GLU A 22 -25.04 71.24 75.84
C GLU A 22 -25.33 70.84 74.39
N VAL A 23 -24.48 69.99 73.78
CA VAL A 23 -24.65 69.48 72.41
C VAL A 23 -25.83 68.52 72.28
N LEU A 24 -26.19 67.77 73.34
CA LEU A 24 -27.30 66.81 73.32
C LEU A 24 -28.58 67.33 73.99
N LYS A 25 -28.68 68.65 74.15
CA LYS A 25 -29.76 69.30 74.89
C LYS A 25 -31.12 69.26 74.18
N ASP A 26 -31.14 69.21 72.84
CA ASP A 26 -32.37 69.05 72.06
C ASP A 26 -32.63 67.56 71.77
N LYS A 27 -33.89 67.14 71.94
CA LYS A 27 -34.38 65.82 71.55
C LYS A 27 -34.12 65.52 70.08
N ARG A 28 -34.08 66.56 69.23
CA ARG A 28 -33.72 66.44 67.81
C ARG A 28 -32.31 65.88 67.61
N ASP A 29 -31.35 66.30 68.43
CA ASP A 29 -29.96 65.88 68.31
C ASP A 29 -29.77 64.42 68.76
N ILE A 30 -30.50 64.00 69.80
CA ILE A 30 -30.56 62.59 70.23
C ILE A 30 -31.17 61.70 69.14
N ASN A 31 -32.24 62.16 68.47
CA ASN A 31 -32.85 61.44 67.35
C ASN A 31 -31.88 61.33 66.16
N ASN A 32 -31.19 62.42 65.81
CA ASN A 32 -30.18 62.44 64.75
C ASN A 32 -29.04 61.46 65.05
N LEU A 33 -28.53 61.45 66.30
CA LEU A 33 -27.49 60.53 66.73
C LEU A 33 -27.93 59.06 66.65
N THR A 34 -29.17 58.77 67.07
CA THR A 34 -29.74 57.42 66.98
C THR A 34 -29.88 56.97 65.53
N GLN A 35 -30.31 57.86 64.64
CA GLN A 35 -30.41 57.61 63.20
C GLN A 35 -29.02 57.39 62.58
N CYS A 36 -28.01 58.21 62.94
CA CYS A 36 -26.63 58.01 62.51
C CYS A 36 -26.07 56.65 62.97
N PHE A 37 -26.40 56.23 64.20
CA PHE A 37 -25.99 54.91 64.71
C PHE A 37 -26.66 53.76 63.98
N GLN A 38 -27.94 53.88 63.63
CA GLN A 38 -28.65 52.90 62.79
C GLN A 38 -28.01 52.81 61.39
N HIS A 39 -27.79 53.94 60.72
CA HIS A 39 -27.11 53.98 59.43
C HIS A 39 -25.69 53.39 59.48
N PHE A 40 -24.96 53.61 60.58
CA PHE A 40 -23.65 52.98 60.79
C PHE A 40 -23.76 51.45 60.89
N ASN A 41 -24.73 50.93 61.64
CA ASN A 41 -24.93 49.48 61.75
C ASN A 41 -25.39 48.86 60.42
N ASP A 42 -26.27 49.54 59.69
CA ASP A 42 -26.70 49.12 58.35
C ASP A 42 -25.50 49.06 57.39
N LEU A 43 -24.69 50.13 57.36
CA LEU A 43 -23.48 50.19 56.55
C LEU A 43 -22.47 49.10 56.94
N ARG A 44 -22.29 48.87 58.25
CA ARG A 44 -21.44 47.79 58.74
C ARG A 44 -21.93 46.43 58.28
N SER A 45 -23.23 46.16 58.39
CA SER A 45 -23.83 44.90 57.95
C SER A 45 -23.68 44.68 56.44
N HIS A 46 -23.82 45.74 55.65
CA HIS A 46 -23.58 45.73 54.21
C HIS A 46 -22.11 45.45 53.89
N CYS A 47 -21.18 46.11 54.58
CA CYS A 47 -19.74 45.89 54.40
C CYS A 47 -19.34 44.45 54.76
N ASP A 48 -19.90 43.90 55.85
CA ASP A 48 -19.69 42.52 56.25
C ASP A 48 -20.26 41.53 55.21
N ALA A 49 -21.45 41.80 54.67
CA ALA A 49 -22.06 40.99 53.62
C ALA A 49 -21.24 41.01 52.32
N ASP A 50 -20.82 42.20 51.86
CA ASP A 50 -19.98 42.37 50.68
C ASP A 50 -18.62 41.68 50.85
N SER A 51 -18.00 41.83 52.02
CA SER A 51 -16.75 41.14 52.36
C SER A 51 -16.92 39.62 52.28
N ASN A 52 -17.99 39.08 52.89
CA ASN A 52 -18.27 37.64 52.84
C ASN A 52 -18.51 37.14 51.41
N GLU A 53 -19.20 37.91 50.57
CA GLU A 53 -19.43 37.56 49.17
C GLU A 53 -18.13 37.56 48.37
N VAL A 54 -17.25 38.54 48.57
CA VAL A 54 -15.92 38.56 47.94
C VAL A 54 -15.10 37.34 48.36
N HIS A 55 -15.10 36.98 49.65
CA HIS A 55 -14.40 35.78 50.13
C HIS A 55 -14.98 34.48 49.53
N ARG A 56 -16.30 34.40 49.37
CA ARG A 56 -16.96 33.27 48.72
C ARG A 56 -16.54 33.14 47.26
N LEU A 57 -16.56 34.25 46.51
CA LEU A 57 -16.16 34.27 45.11
C LEU A 57 -14.67 33.93 44.93
N LEU A 58 -13.80 34.44 45.79
CA LEU A 58 -12.37 34.11 45.79
C LEU A 58 -12.15 32.60 45.91
N ARG A 59 -12.81 31.97 46.89
CA ARG A 59 -12.74 30.51 47.08
C ARG A 59 -13.23 29.74 45.86
N GLU A 60 -14.35 30.18 45.26
CA GLU A 60 -14.90 29.56 44.06
C GLU A 60 -13.94 29.66 42.86
N TYR A 61 -13.25 30.80 42.70
CA TYR A 61 -12.24 30.95 41.65
C TYR A 61 -11.00 30.09 41.91
N GLU A 62 -10.53 29.99 43.16
CA GLU A 62 -9.43 29.10 43.54
C GLU A 62 -9.74 27.64 43.20
N GLU A 63 -10.95 27.16 43.54
CA GLU A 63 -11.41 25.81 43.20
C GLU A 63 -11.46 25.58 41.68
N LYS A 64 -11.96 26.57 40.91
CA LYS A 64 -11.97 26.49 39.44
C LYS A 64 -10.56 26.46 38.86
N ILE A 65 -9.63 27.24 39.40
CA ILE A 65 -8.22 27.24 38.96
C ILE A 65 -7.59 25.88 39.20
N GLU A 66 -7.78 25.28 40.38
CA GLU A 66 -7.22 23.95 40.68
C GLU A 66 -7.84 22.85 39.81
N ALA A 67 -9.15 22.91 39.56
CA ALA A 67 -9.81 21.99 38.64
C ALA A 67 -9.25 22.10 37.22
N CYS A 68 -9.00 23.32 36.73
CA CYS A 68 -8.36 23.55 35.44
C CYS A 68 -6.93 23.01 35.39
N LYS A 69 -6.10 23.28 36.41
CA LYS A 69 -4.73 22.74 36.49
C LYS A 69 -4.72 21.21 36.43
N LYS A 70 -5.59 20.55 37.20
CA LYS A 70 -5.70 19.08 37.19
C LYS A 70 -6.08 18.54 35.81
N LYS A 71 -7.04 19.18 35.13
CA LYS A 71 -7.42 18.81 33.76
C LYS A 71 -6.26 19.00 32.78
N THR A 72 -5.49 20.07 32.91
CA THR A 72 -4.31 20.31 32.06
C THR A 72 -3.24 19.25 32.26
N GLU A 73 -2.93 18.88 33.50
CA GLU A 73 -1.96 17.81 33.77
C GLU A 73 -2.45 16.44 33.30
N GLN A 74 -3.73 16.11 33.48
CA GLN A 74 -4.30 14.88 32.93
C GLN A 74 -4.21 14.84 31.41
N ALA A 75 -4.56 15.93 30.72
CA ALA A 75 -4.47 16.01 29.27
C ALA A 75 -3.02 15.84 28.76
N LYS A 76 -2.01 16.31 29.49
CA LYS A 76 -0.58 16.08 29.15
C LYS A 76 -0.18 14.61 29.27
N LEU A 77 -0.77 13.87 30.21
CA LEU A 77 -0.51 12.45 30.41
C LEU A 77 -1.29 11.56 29.42
N GLU A 78 -2.43 12.03 28.91
CA GLU A 78 -3.25 11.34 27.90
C GLU A 78 -2.74 11.52 26.46
N VAL A 79 -1.81 12.45 26.20
CA VAL A 79 -1.07 12.48 24.93
C VAL A 79 -0.31 11.16 24.83
N ALA A 80 -0.55 10.40 23.75
CA ALA A 80 0.11 9.12 23.49
C ALA A 80 1.60 9.20 23.81
N ASP A 81 2.10 8.22 24.58
CA ASP A 81 3.50 8.18 25.00
C ASP A 81 4.38 8.38 23.76
N GLY A 82 5.27 9.37 23.79
CA GLY A 82 6.09 9.71 22.62
C GLY A 82 6.86 8.50 22.08
N ALA A 83 7.17 7.54 22.97
CA ALA A 83 7.77 6.26 22.63
C ALA A 83 6.87 5.35 21.76
N GLU A 84 5.55 5.33 21.98
CA GLU A 84 4.61 4.54 21.18
C GLU A 84 4.48 5.13 19.77
N MET A 85 4.43 6.46 19.66
CA MET A 85 4.41 7.15 18.37
C MET A 85 5.71 6.93 17.58
N GLU A 86 6.87 7.01 18.23
CA GLU A 86 8.16 6.71 17.60
C GLU A 86 8.26 5.25 17.14
N TYR A 87 7.77 4.31 17.95
CA TYR A 87 7.72 2.90 17.59
C TYR A 87 6.86 2.66 16.35
N LEU A 88 5.63 3.20 16.33
CA LEU A 88 4.73 3.06 15.18
C LEU A 88 5.29 3.72 13.92
N GLN A 89 5.96 4.86 14.05
CA GLN A 89 6.61 5.52 12.92
C GLN A 89 7.76 4.68 12.34
N LYS A 90 8.53 4.02 13.20
CA LYS A 90 9.58 3.09 12.78
C LYS A 90 9.00 1.85 12.08
N GLU A 91 7.98 1.23 12.67
CA GLU A 91 7.31 0.06 12.08
C GLU A 91 6.72 0.39 10.70
N TYR A 92 6.07 1.57 10.58
CA TYR A 92 5.55 2.05 9.30
C TYR A 92 6.63 2.19 8.22
N GLN A 93 7.81 2.71 8.60
CA GLN A 93 8.93 2.87 7.67
C GLN A 93 9.51 1.51 7.24
N GLU A 94 9.62 0.55 8.16
CA GLU A 94 10.07 -0.81 7.85
C GLU A 94 9.09 -1.52 6.90
N GLU A 95 7.78 -1.36 7.10
CA GLU A 95 6.77 -1.92 6.19
C GLU A 95 6.81 -1.28 4.80
N LEU A 96 7.03 0.04 4.71
CA LEU A 96 7.24 0.72 3.42
C LEU A 96 8.47 0.19 2.65
N GLU A 97 9.53 -0.17 3.37
CA GLU A 97 10.73 -0.77 2.77
C GLU A 97 10.47 -2.20 2.27
N LYS A 98 9.73 -3.00 3.05
CA LYS A 98 9.29 -4.34 2.64
C LYS A 98 8.38 -4.30 1.42
N GLU A 99 7.42 -3.38 1.39
CA GLU A 99 6.51 -3.19 0.26
C GLU A 99 7.29 -2.89 -1.02
N ARG A 100 8.23 -1.95 -0.98
CA ARG A 100 9.11 -1.66 -2.13
C ARG A 100 9.89 -2.90 -2.60
N GLY A 101 10.44 -3.69 -1.68
CA GLY A 101 11.14 -4.92 -2.01
C GLY A 101 10.24 -5.92 -2.74
N LEU A 102 9.01 -6.11 -2.25
CA LEU A 102 8.03 -7.00 -2.88
C LEU A 102 7.59 -6.51 -4.27
N GLU A 103 7.43 -5.20 -4.47
CA GLU A 103 7.14 -4.63 -5.78
C GLU A 103 8.25 -4.90 -6.81
N GLU A 104 9.51 -4.82 -6.40
CA GLU A 104 10.66 -5.14 -7.24
C GLU A 104 10.71 -6.63 -7.59
N GLU A 105 10.47 -7.52 -6.62
CA GLU A 105 10.38 -8.96 -6.84
C GLU A 105 9.23 -9.31 -7.80
N LEU A 106 8.05 -8.71 -7.61
CA LEU A 106 6.90 -8.89 -8.50
C LEU A 106 7.24 -8.45 -9.93
N ARG A 107 7.96 -7.33 -10.09
CA ARG A 107 8.42 -6.87 -11.41
C ARG A 107 9.40 -7.87 -12.04
N ALA A 108 10.33 -8.41 -11.27
CA ALA A 108 11.30 -9.40 -11.76
C ALA A 108 10.59 -10.69 -12.23
N VAL A 109 9.69 -11.24 -11.43
CA VAL A 109 8.89 -12.42 -11.77
C VAL A 109 8.01 -12.16 -13.00
N SER A 110 7.39 -10.98 -13.10
CA SER A 110 6.59 -10.61 -14.26
C SER A 110 7.42 -10.60 -15.56
N ASN A 111 8.63 -10.05 -15.52
CA ASN A 111 9.54 -10.07 -16.66
C ASN A 111 9.96 -11.49 -17.06
N GLU A 112 10.20 -12.36 -16.08
CA GLU A 112 10.52 -13.77 -16.35
C GLU A 112 9.34 -14.49 -17.02
N ILE A 113 8.11 -14.27 -16.55
CA ILE A 113 6.90 -14.80 -17.16
C ILE A 113 6.77 -14.35 -18.63
N ILE A 114 7.05 -13.09 -18.92
CA ILE A 114 7.00 -12.55 -20.29
C ILE A 114 8.01 -13.26 -21.19
N GLU A 115 9.24 -13.48 -20.72
CA GLU A 115 10.27 -14.17 -21.51
C GLU A 115 9.94 -15.65 -21.70
N LEU A 116 9.42 -16.33 -20.67
CA LEU A 116 8.97 -17.72 -20.78
C LEU A 116 7.80 -17.86 -21.76
N GLU A 117 6.85 -16.93 -21.77
CA GLU A 117 5.74 -16.93 -22.72
C GLU A 117 6.24 -16.73 -24.15
N ARG A 118 7.22 -15.84 -24.37
CA ARG A 118 7.88 -15.67 -25.66
C ARG A 118 8.57 -16.95 -26.12
N GLN A 119 9.28 -17.64 -25.23
CA GLN A 119 9.92 -18.92 -25.54
C GLN A 119 8.88 -19.99 -25.87
N ARG A 120 7.78 -20.07 -25.12
CA ARG A 120 6.67 -21.01 -25.37
C ARG A 120 6.11 -20.81 -26.77
N VAL A 121 5.82 -19.58 -27.18
CA VAL A 121 5.32 -19.26 -28.53
C VAL A 121 6.31 -19.73 -29.62
N SER A 122 7.61 -19.47 -29.43
CA SER A 122 8.65 -19.93 -30.38
C SER A 122 8.71 -21.45 -30.50
N ILE A 123 8.59 -22.17 -29.38
CA ILE A 123 8.58 -23.64 -29.36
C ILE A 123 7.33 -24.20 -30.05
N GLU A 124 6.15 -23.61 -29.78
CA GLU A 124 4.90 -24.02 -30.43
C GLU A 124 4.97 -23.87 -31.96
N GLU A 125 5.55 -22.77 -32.45
CA GLU A 125 5.74 -22.55 -33.88
C GLU A 125 6.70 -23.58 -34.50
N ARG A 126 7.85 -23.82 -33.85
CA ARG A 126 8.81 -24.87 -34.30
C ARG A 126 8.16 -26.24 -34.34
N LYS A 127 7.36 -26.59 -33.31
CA LYS A 127 6.63 -27.86 -33.24
C LYS A 127 5.62 -28.01 -34.38
N LYS A 128 4.90 -26.93 -34.73
CA LYS A 128 3.96 -26.92 -35.86
C LYS A 128 4.69 -27.15 -37.20
N ASN A 129 5.82 -26.48 -37.39
CA ASN A 129 6.64 -26.62 -38.60
C ASN A 129 7.18 -28.04 -38.75
N LEU A 130 7.66 -28.65 -37.65
CA LEU A 130 8.15 -30.03 -37.66
C LEU A 130 7.05 -31.02 -38.04
N ARG A 131 5.84 -30.90 -37.46
CA ARG A 131 4.70 -31.75 -37.83
C ARG A 131 4.36 -31.66 -39.31
N LYS A 132 4.39 -30.45 -39.88
CA LYS A 132 4.16 -30.25 -41.31
C LYS A 132 5.23 -30.94 -42.15
N TYR A 133 6.50 -30.76 -41.78
CA TYR A 133 7.62 -31.42 -42.44
C TYR A 133 7.51 -32.95 -42.39
N GLU A 134 7.18 -33.54 -41.25
CA GLU A 134 6.96 -34.98 -41.10
C GLU A 134 5.82 -35.48 -41.99
N GLN A 135 4.71 -34.73 -42.04
CA GLN A 135 3.58 -35.07 -42.89
C GLN A 135 3.95 -35.03 -44.38
N ASP A 136 4.69 -34.02 -44.81
CA ASP A 136 5.11 -33.87 -46.20
C ASP A 136 6.14 -34.95 -46.59
N LYS A 137 7.10 -35.25 -45.70
CA LYS A 137 8.04 -36.38 -45.87
C LYS A 137 7.29 -37.72 -46.02
N LEU A 138 6.26 -37.95 -45.22
CA LEU A 138 5.44 -39.17 -45.31
C LEU A 138 4.68 -39.24 -46.64
N LYS A 139 4.17 -38.11 -47.15
CA LYS A 139 3.53 -38.05 -48.47
C LYS A 139 4.53 -38.39 -49.58
N GLU A 140 5.73 -37.84 -49.54
CA GLU A 140 6.80 -38.15 -50.50
C GLU A 140 7.19 -39.62 -50.45
N GLN A 141 7.40 -40.17 -49.25
CA GLN A 141 7.70 -41.59 -49.09
C GLN A 141 6.59 -42.49 -49.64
N ARG A 142 5.31 -42.17 -49.37
CA ARG A 142 4.18 -42.92 -49.93
C ARG A 142 4.14 -42.84 -51.46
N LYS A 143 4.42 -41.66 -52.04
CA LYS A 143 4.49 -41.45 -53.49
C LYS A 143 5.61 -42.29 -54.11
N LEU A 144 6.80 -42.30 -53.51
CA LEU A 144 7.92 -43.13 -53.95
C LEU A 144 7.61 -44.62 -53.82
N SER A 145 7.00 -45.05 -52.71
CA SER A 145 6.57 -46.43 -52.51
C SER A 145 5.54 -46.87 -53.54
N MET A 146 4.59 -46.00 -53.90
CA MET A 146 3.61 -46.24 -54.96
C MET A 146 4.32 -46.45 -56.30
N TYR A 147 5.26 -45.57 -56.68
CA TYR A 147 6.03 -45.74 -57.92
C TYR A 147 6.83 -47.05 -57.94
N ALA A 148 7.52 -47.37 -56.83
CA ALA A 148 8.25 -48.61 -56.70
C ALA A 148 7.33 -49.85 -56.80
N SER A 149 6.12 -49.81 -56.24
CA SER A 149 5.17 -50.93 -56.34
C SER A 149 4.65 -51.18 -57.76
N ILE A 150 4.42 -50.12 -58.53
CA ILE A 150 3.89 -50.20 -59.90
C ILE A 150 5.00 -50.60 -60.87
N THR A 151 6.16 -49.96 -60.77
CA THR A 151 7.25 -50.12 -61.74
C THR A 151 8.23 -51.22 -61.35
N ASN A 152 8.35 -51.50 -60.05
CA ASN A 152 9.38 -52.37 -59.47
C ASN A 152 10.80 -51.99 -59.91
N ILE A 153 11.02 -50.70 -60.13
CA ILE A 153 12.31 -50.10 -60.45
C ILE A 153 13.00 -49.65 -59.15
N ILE A 154 14.30 -49.94 -59.06
CA ILE A 154 15.24 -49.33 -58.13
C ILE A 154 16.19 -48.46 -58.97
N PRO A 155 16.02 -47.13 -58.96
CA PRO A 155 16.91 -46.24 -59.71
C PRO A 155 18.30 -46.22 -59.08
N ASP A 156 19.32 -46.07 -59.91
CA ASP A 156 20.66 -45.71 -59.46
C ASP A 156 20.74 -44.18 -59.28
N LEU A 157 21.29 -43.73 -58.16
CA LEU A 157 21.34 -42.31 -57.78
C LEU A 157 22.75 -41.71 -57.87
N GLU A 158 23.76 -42.52 -58.20
CA GLU A 158 25.17 -42.09 -58.23
C GLU A 158 25.48 -41.19 -59.44
N ASP A 159 24.91 -41.48 -60.61
CA ASP A 159 25.12 -40.72 -61.85
C ASP A 159 23.87 -39.94 -62.26
N GLN A 160 23.90 -38.61 -62.13
CA GLN A 160 22.80 -37.73 -62.51
C GLN A 160 22.74 -37.44 -64.03
N SER A 161 23.77 -37.82 -64.79
CA SER A 161 23.84 -37.58 -66.24
C SER A 161 23.10 -38.64 -67.05
N ARG A 162 22.79 -39.80 -66.45
CA ARG A 162 22.15 -40.94 -67.10
C ARG A 162 20.96 -41.46 -66.29
N ILE A 163 19.95 -41.96 -66.98
CA ILE A 163 18.82 -42.62 -66.34
C ILE A 163 19.16 -44.11 -66.27
N SER A 164 19.58 -44.57 -65.09
CA SER A 164 20.00 -45.96 -64.90
C SER A 164 19.38 -46.58 -63.64
N GLY A 165 19.38 -47.90 -63.58
CA GLY A 165 18.80 -48.64 -62.46
C GLY A 165 18.49 -50.09 -62.77
N HIS A 166 17.70 -50.70 -61.90
CA HIS A 166 17.36 -52.11 -61.95
C HIS A 166 15.85 -52.32 -61.85
N ILE A 167 15.29 -53.17 -62.70
CA ILE A 167 13.91 -53.67 -62.62
C ILE A 167 13.94 -55.02 -61.90
N VAL A 168 13.23 -55.13 -60.77
CA VAL A 168 13.22 -56.32 -59.89
C VAL A 168 11.92 -57.10 -60.06
N ASP A 169 11.97 -58.27 -60.68
CA ASP A 169 10.85 -59.20 -60.77
C ASP A 169 10.91 -60.20 -59.61
N ARG A 170 9.95 -60.10 -58.68
CA ARG A 170 9.92 -60.93 -57.46
C ARG A 170 9.44 -62.35 -57.74
N ASP A 171 8.56 -62.54 -58.71
CA ASP A 171 7.96 -63.85 -59.02
C ASP A 171 8.96 -64.71 -59.79
N LYS A 172 9.69 -64.11 -60.72
CA LYS A 172 10.73 -64.79 -61.52
C LYS A 172 12.11 -64.76 -60.89
N LYS A 173 12.31 -63.99 -59.81
CA LYS A 173 13.61 -63.72 -59.17
C LYS A 173 14.67 -63.18 -60.16
N VAL A 174 14.25 -62.33 -61.11
CA VAL A 174 15.13 -61.75 -62.14
C VAL A 174 15.34 -60.27 -61.87
N ILE A 175 16.59 -59.82 -62.01
CA ILE A 175 16.98 -58.41 -61.95
C ILE A 175 17.48 -57.99 -63.34
N LYS A 176 16.78 -57.06 -63.99
CA LYS A 176 17.19 -56.50 -65.29
C LYS A 176 17.78 -55.10 -65.08
N LYS A 177 19.03 -54.89 -65.49
CA LYS A 177 19.67 -53.55 -65.47
C LYS A 177 19.28 -52.76 -66.71
N PHE A 178 19.04 -51.47 -66.56
CA PHE A 178 18.85 -50.54 -67.68
C PHE A 178 19.75 -49.30 -67.50
N GLU A 179 20.10 -48.67 -68.62
CA GLU A 179 20.89 -47.44 -68.65
C GLU A 179 20.55 -46.67 -69.93
N PHE A 180 20.15 -45.41 -69.78
CA PHE A 180 19.80 -44.51 -70.87
C PHE A 180 20.61 -43.22 -70.76
N ASP A 181 21.22 -42.83 -71.87
CA ASP A 181 21.98 -41.59 -72.00
C ASP A 181 21.04 -40.45 -72.37
N THR A 182 20.94 -39.44 -71.50
CA THR A 182 20.03 -38.30 -71.68
C THR A 182 20.41 -37.41 -72.87
N SER A 183 21.64 -37.53 -73.39
CA SER A 183 22.10 -36.78 -74.57
C SER A 183 21.71 -37.44 -75.90
N LYS A 184 21.37 -38.73 -75.90
CA LYS A 184 21.15 -39.52 -77.13
C LYS A 184 19.69 -39.85 -77.38
N MET A 185 18.83 -39.67 -76.38
CA MET A 185 17.48 -40.20 -76.40
C MET A 185 16.52 -39.24 -75.71
N THR A 186 15.32 -39.06 -76.26
CA THR A 186 14.34 -38.16 -75.66
C THR A 186 13.74 -38.77 -74.39
N ALA A 187 13.24 -37.92 -73.48
CA ALA A 187 12.55 -38.38 -72.28
C ALA A 187 11.34 -39.28 -72.59
N PHE A 188 10.67 -39.04 -73.72
CA PHE A 188 9.55 -39.86 -74.18
C PHE A 188 10.02 -41.26 -74.59
N ASP A 189 11.05 -41.35 -75.43
CA ASP A 189 11.59 -42.63 -75.89
C ASP A 189 12.10 -43.48 -74.72
N ALA A 190 12.72 -42.84 -73.72
CA ALA A 190 13.19 -43.51 -72.50
C ALA A 190 12.04 -44.05 -71.65
N CYS A 191 10.98 -43.27 -71.46
CA CYS A 191 9.78 -43.71 -70.76
C CYS A 191 9.09 -44.87 -71.50
N ASP A 192 8.90 -44.79 -72.81
CA ASP A 192 8.28 -45.85 -73.61
C ASP A 192 9.10 -47.15 -73.55
N SER A 193 10.43 -47.04 -73.68
CA SER A 193 11.34 -48.19 -73.54
C SER A 193 11.26 -48.83 -72.15
N LEU A 194 11.21 -48.02 -71.08
CA LEU A 194 11.04 -48.49 -69.71
C LEU A 194 9.69 -49.21 -69.51
N TRP A 195 8.60 -48.64 -69.99
CA TRP A 195 7.27 -49.26 -69.88
C TRP A 195 7.18 -50.57 -70.65
N LYS A 196 7.77 -50.66 -71.84
CA LYS A 196 7.90 -51.92 -72.59
C LYS A 196 8.66 -52.98 -71.77
N MET A 197 9.76 -52.59 -71.12
CA MET A 197 10.52 -53.52 -70.26
C MET A 197 9.73 -53.96 -69.02
N ILE A 198 8.96 -53.07 -68.39
CA ILE A 198 8.09 -53.40 -67.24
C ILE A 198 6.96 -54.35 -67.66
N ASN A 199 6.28 -54.06 -68.77
CA ASN A 199 5.15 -54.85 -69.27
C ASN A 199 5.56 -56.15 -69.97
N SER A 200 6.85 -56.32 -70.30
CA SER A 200 7.42 -57.58 -70.78
C SER A 200 7.63 -58.63 -69.67
N ARG A 201 7.11 -58.35 -68.46
CA ARG A 201 7.05 -59.29 -67.34
C ARG A 201 6.08 -60.42 -67.62
#